data_AF-A0A3Q2CY44-F1
#
_entry.id   AF-A0A3Q2CY44-F1
#
_cell.length_a   1.000
_cell.length_b   1.000
_cell.length_c   1.000
_cell.angle_alpha   90.00
_cell.angle_beta   90.00
_cell.angle_gamma   90.00
#
_symmetry.space_group_name_H-M   'P 1'
#
loop_
_entity.id
_entity.type
_entity.pdbx_description
1 polymer ?
#
loop_
_entity_poly.entity_id
_entity_poly.type
_entity_poly.pdbx_seq_one_letter_code
_entity_poly.pdbx_strand_id
1 'polypeptide(L)'
;MSTNLVLSTYDVLWQDNQDVAEQSLKQPFLQHMQSGDLQADDYMKFMIQDINYLVKVTEMLEEMSKRNMENDIYLFMVDRYKSYKKYADSVPDVKPIPAMAKYLSDYRTIMNEEEPILFAVALLPCERLRMWLAKQLKESKSNAYYTWKLDNMYGHPEKHFRKLLDDHLNTTELIQKANVIFRQQMQNEENFFRASLPPPPIKK
;
A
#
# COMPACT_ATOMS: atom_id res chain seq x y z
N MET A 1 3.29 -15.66 -35.97
CA MET A 1 4.34 -15.14 -35.08
C MET A 1 3.66 -14.78 -33.76
N SER A 2 3.73 -15.64 -32.75
CA SER A 2 3.30 -15.24 -31.41
C SER A 2 4.35 -14.29 -30.87
N THR A 3 4.00 -13.02 -30.72
CA THR A 3 4.74 -12.10 -29.86
C THR A 3 4.72 -12.71 -28.46
N ASN A 4 5.86 -13.23 -28.00
CA ASN A 4 6.08 -13.44 -26.59
C ASN A 4 5.97 -12.06 -25.93
N LEU A 5 4.79 -11.74 -25.42
CA LEU A 5 4.58 -10.56 -24.58
C LEU A 5 5.42 -10.80 -23.33
N VAL A 6 6.58 -10.13 -23.27
CA VAL A 6 7.32 -10.01 -22.03
C VAL A 6 6.39 -9.27 -21.07
N LEU A 7 5.98 -9.95 -20.00
CA LEU A 7 5.18 -9.33 -18.94
C LEU A 7 6.01 -8.20 -18.33
N SER A 8 5.40 -7.03 -18.21
CA SER A 8 5.98 -5.88 -17.51
C SER A 8 6.30 -6.25 -16.06
N THR A 9 7.39 -5.71 -15.52
CA THR A 9 7.80 -5.92 -14.12
C THR A 9 6.68 -5.52 -13.17
N TYR A 10 5.93 -4.46 -13.51
CA TYR A 10 4.73 -4.06 -12.78
C TYR A 10 3.70 -5.20 -12.66
N ASP A 11 3.44 -5.96 -13.73
CA ASP A 11 2.46 -7.06 -13.69
C ASP A 11 3.02 -8.29 -12.99
N VAL A 12 4.30 -8.63 -13.21
CA VAL A 12 4.98 -9.76 -12.56
C VAL A 12 4.93 -9.62 -11.04
N LEU A 13 5.33 -8.46 -10.50
CA LEU A 13 5.32 -8.21 -9.04
C LEU A 13 3.95 -8.45 -8.40
N TRP A 14 2.87 -8.15 -9.11
CA TRP A 14 1.52 -8.39 -8.60
C TRP A 14 1.08 -9.83 -8.74
N GLN A 15 1.32 -10.46 -9.90
CA GLN A 15 0.95 -11.85 -10.14
C GLN A 15 1.62 -12.77 -9.13
N ASP A 16 2.91 -12.54 -8.85
CA ASP A 16 3.71 -13.32 -7.91
C ASP A 16 3.26 -13.19 -6.44
N ASN A 17 2.49 -12.14 -6.11
CA ASN A 17 2.06 -11.84 -4.74
C ASN A 17 0.54 -11.79 -4.58
N GLN A 18 -0.21 -12.34 -5.54
CA GLN A 18 -1.67 -12.36 -5.49
C GLN A 18 -2.19 -13.21 -4.31
N ASP A 19 -1.40 -14.18 -3.85
CA ASP A 19 -1.70 -14.98 -2.66
C ASP A 19 -1.90 -14.10 -1.41
N VAL A 20 -1.10 -13.03 -1.25
CA VAL A 20 -1.22 -12.09 -0.13
C VAL A 20 -2.45 -11.19 -0.28
N ALA A 21 -2.83 -10.83 -1.51
CA ALA A 21 -4.07 -10.09 -1.77
C ALA A 21 -5.30 -10.92 -1.38
N GLU A 22 -5.32 -12.20 -1.75
CA GLU A 22 -6.38 -13.13 -1.40
C GLU A 22 -6.46 -13.41 0.10
N GLN A 23 -5.31 -13.46 0.79
CA GLN A 23 -5.25 -13.52 2.26
C GLN A 23 -5.78 -12.24 2.91
N SER A 24 -5.43 -11.07 2.36
CA SER A 24 -5.93 -9.78 2.83
C SER A 24 -7.44 -9.71 2.72
N LEU A 25 -8.01 -10.11 1.58
CA LEU A 25 -9.46 -10.11 1.38
C LEU A 25 -10.20 -10.92 2.46
N LYS A 26 -9.61 -12.02 2.94
CA LYS A 26 -10.21 -12.91 3.95
C LYS A 26 -10.11 -12.38 5.39
N GLN A 27 -9.43 -11.26 5.63
CA GLN A 27 -9.26 -10.75 6.99
C GLN A 27 -10.62 -10.39 7.62
N PRO A 28 -10.85 -10.75 8.91
CA PRO A 28 -12.11 -10.48 9.60
C PRO A 28 -12.55 -9.02 9.52
N PHE A 29 -11.61 -8.07 9.64
CA PHE A 29 -11.89 -6.64 9.49
C PHE A 29 -12.62 -6.32 8.17
N LEU A 30 -12.08 -6.79 7.03
CA LEU A 30 -12.65 -6.54 5.71
C LEU A 30 -13.96 -7.29 5.48
N GLN A 31 -14.09 -8.50 6.04
CA GLN A 31 -15.33 -9.26 5.96
C GLN A 31 -16.47 -8.59 6.73
N HIS A 32 -16.20 -8.10 7.95
CA HIS A 32 -17.17 -7.34 8.74
C HIS A 32 -17.51 -5.97 8.11
N MET A 33 -16.52 -5.33 7.47
CA MET A 33 -16.76 -4.11 6.69
C MET A 33 -17.70 -4.40 5.51
N GLN A 34 -17.51 -5.52 4.81
CA GLN A 34 -18.37 -5.94 3.70
C GLN A 34 -19.80 -6.26 4.12
N SER A 35 -20.01 -6.95 5.25
CA SER A 35 -21.35 -7.21 5.80
C SER A 35 -22.01 -5.98 6.41
N GLY A 36 -21.23 -4.95 6.74
CA GLY A 36 -21.73 -3.72 7.35
C GLY A 36 -21.96 -3.83 8.86
N ASP A 37 -21.45 -4.88 9.49
CA ASP A 37 -21.59 -5.15 10.93
C ASP A 37 -20.29 -4.91 11.72
N LEU A 38 -19.21 -4.48 11.06
CA LEU A 38 -18.02 -3.95 11.72
C LEU A 38 -18.44 -2.86 12.71
N GLN A 39 -17.87 -2.88 13.91
CA GLN A 39 -18.19 -1.87 14.91
C GLN A 39 -17.54 -0.53 14.54
N ALA A 40 -18.28 0.57 14.73
CA ALA A 40 -17.83 1.90 14.35
C ALA A 40 -16.50 2.30 15.03
N ASP A 41 -16.30 1.89 16.29
CA ASP A 41 -15.06 2.14 17.02
C ASP A 41 -13.85 1.44 16.39
N ASP A 42 -14.02 0.23 15.86
CA ASP A 42 -12.93 -0.52 15.22
C ASP A 42 -12.60 0.08 13.85
N TYR A 43 -13.61 0.50 13.10
CA TYR A 43 -13.40 1.28 11.87
C TYR A 43 -12.68 2.60 12.15
N MET A 44 -13.07 3.33 13.20
CA MET A 44 -12.43 4.59 13.58
C MET A 44 -10.97 4.40 13.98
N LYS A 45 -10.65 3.36 14.76
CA LYS A 45 -9.24 3.02 15.11
C LYS A 45 -8.42 2.72 13.85
N PHE A 46 -8.97 1.96 12.91
CA PHE A 46 -8.33 1.71 11.62
C PHE A 46 -8.06 3.02 10.87
N MET A 47 -9.06 3.88 10.70
CA MET A 47 -8.94 5.15 9.98
C MET A 47 -7.89 6.07 10.60
N ILE A 48 -7.82 6.14 11.93
CA ILE A 48 -6.81 6.95 12.63
C ILE A 48 -5.39 6.45 12.33
N GLN A 49 -5.18 5.12 12.34
CA GLN A 49 -3.88 4.53 12.00
C GLN A 49 -3.54 4.76 10.52
N ASP A 50 -4.53 4.71 9.64
CA ASP A 50 -4.37 4.96 8.20
C ASP A 50 -4.01 6.43 7.91
N ILE A 51 -4.61 7.38 8.62
CA ILE A 51 -4.23 8.79 8.51
C ILE A 51 -2.79 8.99 9.01
N ASN A 52 -2.42 8.40 10.15
CA ASN A 52 -1.03 8.46 10.63
C ASN A 52 -0.05 7.84 9.61
N TYR A 53 -0.41 6.72 8.98
CA TYR A 53 0.36 6.13 7.88
C TYR A 53 0.59 7.14 6.75
N LEU A 54 -0.48 7.76 6.25
CA LEU A 54 -0.40 8.75 5.17
C LEU A 54 0.49 9.93 5.55
N VAL A 55 0.35 10.48 6.77
CA VAL A 55 1.21 11.56 7.27
C VAL A 55 2.69 11.15 7.24
N LYS A 56 3.02 9.98 7.80
CA LYS A 56 4.41 9.52 7.90
C LYS A 56 5.02 9.15 6.55
N VAL A 57 4.26 8.56 5.64
CA VAL A 57 4.74 8.32 4.26
C VAL A 57 4.89 9.63 3.50
N THR A 58 4.04 10.64 3.76
CA THR A 58 4.18 11.98 3.16
C THR A 58 5.48 12.66 3.59
N GLU A 59 5.84 12.57 4.88
CA GLU A 59 7.13 13.07 5.40
C GLU A 59 8.31 12.40 4.66
N MET A 60 8.26 11.07 4.50
CA MET A 60 9.30 10.33 3.78
C MET A 60 9.38 10.71 2.29
N LEU A 61 8.23 10.90 1.64
CA LEU A 61 8.16 11.37 0.26
C LEU A 61 8.73 12.79 0.12
N GLU A 62 8.52 13.66 1.10
CA GLU A 62 9.12 14.99 1.12
C GLU A 62 10.65 14.90 1.16
N GLU A 63 11.19 14.07 2.05
CA GLU A 63 12.63 13.84 2.14
C GLU A 63 13.20 13.23 0.85
N MET A 64 12.53 12.21 0.28
CA MET A 64 12.93 11.57 -0.98
C MET A 64 12.91 12.58 -2.13
N SER A 65 11.93 13.50 -2.17
CA SER A 65 11.82 14.54 -3.20
C SER A 65 12.96 15.58 -3.17
N LYS A 66 13.84 15.54 -2.16
CA LYS A 66 15.00 16.43 -2.02
C LYS A 66 16.32 15.73 -2.33
N ARG A 67 16.32 14.41 -2.56
CA ARG A 67 17.54 13.63 -2.82
C ARG A 67 17.96 13.71 -4.28
N ASN A 68 19.27 13.58 -4.52
CA ASN A 68 19.82 13.46 -5.87
C ASN A 68 19.57 12.03 -6.40
N MET A 69 18.89 11.91 -7.53
CA MET A 69 18.56 10.64 -8.20
C MET A 69 18.28 10.89 -9.69
N GLU A 70 18.05 9.83 -10.46
CA GLU A 70 17.66 9.95 -11.87
C GLU A 70 16.36 10.76 -12.03
N ASN A 71 16.28 11.52 -13.13
CA ASN A 71 15.28 12.59 -13.27
C ASN A 71 13.82 12.09 -13.23
N ASP A 72 13.54 10.94 -13.83
CA ASP A 72 12.19 10.36 -13.83
C ASP A 72 11.80 9.79 -12.45
N ILE A 73 12.73 9.15 -11.72
CA ILE A 73 12.50 8.76 -10.32
C ILE A 73 12.26 10.00 -9.45
N TYR A 74 13.07 11.06 -9.62
CA TYR A 74 12.88 12.33 -8.91
C TYR A 74 11.50 12.92 -9.16
N LEU A 75 11.09 13.02 -10.43
CA LEU A 75 9.76 13.54 -10.80
C LEU A 75 8.64 12.68 -10.21
N PHE A 76 8.81 11.35 -10.23
CA PHE A 76 7.87 10.44 -9.57
C PHE A 76 7.74 10.74 -8.07
N MET A 77 8.84 10.88 -7.33
CA MET A 77 8.81 11.18 -5.88
C MET A 77 8.16 12.53 -5.60
N VAL A 78 8.49 13.56 -6.38
CA VAL A 78 7.89 14.90 -6.26
C VAL A 78 6.38 14.85 -6.48
N ASP A 79 5.91 14.15 -7.51
CA ASP A 79 4.49 14.06 -7.83
C ASP A 79 3.71 13.23 -6.80
N ARG A 80 4.31 12.16 -6.27
CA ARG A 80 3.74 11.42 -5.12
C ARG A 80 3.66 12.30 -3.88
N TYR A 81 4.72 13.03 -3.51
CA TYR A 81 4.69 13.98 -2.40
C TYR A 81 3.56 14.99 -2.55
N LYS A 82 3.42 15.63 -3.72
CA LYS A 82 2.33 16.59 -3.99
C LYS A 82 0.95 15.96 -3.84
N SER A 83 0.76 14.73 -4.32
CA SER A 83 -0.52 14.01 -4.22
C SER A 83 -0.89 13.70 -2.77
N TYR A 84 0.10 13.38 -1.95
CA TYR A 84 -0.07 13.02 -0.55
C TYR A 84 -0.08 14.23 0.40
N LYS A 85 0.42 15.39 -0.03
CA LYS A 85 0.54 16.60 0.80
C LYS A 85 -0.76 17.02 1.50
N LYS A 86 -1.93 16.78 0.89
CA LYS A 86 -3.24 17.05 1.51
C LYS A 86 -3.45 16.29 2.84
N TYR A 87 -2.72 15.20 3.07
CA TYR A 87 -2.78 14.42 4.30
C TYR A 87 -1.80 14.93 5.36
N ALA A 88 -0.75 15.68 4.99
CA ALA A 88 0.26 16.18 5.93
C ALA A 88 -0.32 17.15 6.97
N ASP A 89 -1.37 17.89 6.61
CA ASP A 89 -2.07 18.80 7.52
C ASP A 89 -3.11 18.08 8.40
N SER A 90 -3.25 16.75 8.27
CA SER A 90 -4.16 15.96 9.11
C SER A 90 -3.52 15.70 10.47
N VAL A 91 -4.20 16.08 11.55
CA VAL A 91 -3.67 15.91 12.92
C VAL A 91 -4.30 14.70 13.61
N PRO A 92 -3.61 13.56 13.57
CA PRO A 92 -3.58 12.68 14.73
C PRO A 92 -2.14 12.34 15.10
N ASP A 93 -1.62 12.98 16.16
CA ASP A 93 -0.46 12.44 16.90
C ASP A 93 -0.93 11.21 17.66
N VAL A 94 -0.91 10.08 16.98
CA VAL A 94 -1.40 8.81 17.49
C VAL A 94 -0.27 7.81 17.51
N LYS A 95 -0.13 7.13 18.65
CA LYS A 95 0.81 6.04 18.80
C LYS A 95 0.48 4.93 17.79
N PRO A 96 1.40 4.56 16.88
CA PRO A 96 1.15 3.50 15.93
C PRO A 96 1.00 2.17 16.67
N ILE A 97 0.04 1.35 16.23
CA ILE A 97 -0.04 -0.05 16.67
C ILE A 97 1.18 -0.83 16.18
N PRO A 98 1.56 -1.98 16.79
CA PRO A 98 2.77 -2.71 16.42
C PRO A 98 2.88 -3.04 14.91
N ALA A 99 1.76 -3.43 14.27
CA ALA A 99 1.73 -3.70 12.84
C ALA A 99 2.07 -2.44 12.01
N MET A 100 1.48 -1.29 12.36
CA MET A 100 1.72 -0.01 11.68
C MET A 100 3.14 0.52 11.95
N ALA A 101 3.65 0.36 13.18
CA ALA A 101 5.01 0.74 13.53
C ALA A 101 6.03 -0.05 12.70
N LYS A 102 5.82 -1.37 12.54
CA LYS A 102 6.64 -2.20 11.66
C LYS A 102 6.53 -1.74 10.20
N TYR A 103 5.33 -1.50 9.69
CA TYR A 103 5.12 -1.03 8.32
C TYR A 103 5.91 0.25 8.03
N LEU A 104 5.81 1.25 8.90
CA LEU A 104 6.55 2.51 8.77
C LEU A 104 8.06 2.33 8.94
N SER A 105 8.50 1.43 9.81
CA SER A 105 9.93 1.09 9.97
C SER A 105 10.49 0.46 8.70
N ASP A 106 9.75 -0.44 8.05
CA ASP A 106 10.18 -1.09 6.82
C ASP A 106 10.31 -0.05 5.68
N TYR A 107 9.37 0.90 5.56
CA TYR A 107 9.51 2.03 4.63
C TYR A 107 10.77 2.85 4.90
N ARG A 108 11.07 3.20 6.16
CA ARG A 108 12.29 3.93 6.51
C ARG A 108 13.57 3.15 6.19
N THR A 109 13.54 1.83 6.39
CA THR A 109 14.66 0.94 6.08
C THR A 109 14.93 0.97 4.57
N ILE A 110 13.89 0.72 3.75
CA ILE A 110 14.00 0.78 2.28
C ILE A 110 14.46 2.17 1.83
N MET A 111 13.86 3.23 2.37
CA MET A 111 14.24 4.60 2.06
C MET A 111 15.73 4.89 2.31
N ASN A 112 16.34 4.30 3.34
CA ASN A 112 17.72 4.63 3.74
C ASN A 112 18.77 3.67 3.20
N GLU A 113 18.41 2.42 2.97
CA GLU A 113 19.36 1.34 2.65
C GLU A 113 19.28 0.90 1.19
N GLU A 114 18.23 1.30 0.46
CA GLU A 114 17.97 0.84 -0.90
C GLU A 114 18.06 1.95 -1.95
N GLU A 115 18.20 1.53 -3.21
CA GLU A 115 18.13 2.43 -4.36
C GLU A 115 16.76 3.15 -4.43
N PRO A 116 16.68 4.44 -4.82
CA PRO A 116 15.43 5.20 -4.83
C PRO A 116 14.27 4.56 -5.58
N ILE A 117 14.55 3.81 -6.66
CA ILE A 117 13.53 3.06 -7.40
C ILE A 117 12.83 2.00 -6.51
N LEU A 118 13.54 1.40 -5.55
CA LEU A 118 12.97 0.40 -4.66
C LEU A 118 12.05 1.01 -3.60
N PHE A 119 12.22 2.29 -3.26
CA PHE A 119 11.20 3.02 -2.51
C PHE A 119 9.92 3.21 -3.34
N ALA A 120 10.05 3.44 -4.66
CA ALA A 120 8.90 3.45 -5.56
C ALA A 120 8.20 2.08 -5.57
N VAL A 121 8.96 0.99 -5.63
CA VAL A 121 8.40 -0.37 -5.51
C VAL A 121 7.64 -0.56 -4.20
N ALA A 122 8.18 -0.06 -3.08
CA ALA A 122 7.55 -0.17 -1.76
C ALA A 122 6.18 0.54 -1.68
N LEU A 123 5.99 1.65 -2.41
CA LEU A 123 4.73 2.39 -2.44
C LEU A 123 3.61 1.69 -3.21
N LEU A 124 3.97 0.86 -4.20
CA LEU A 124 3.01 0.28 -5.16
C LEU A 124 1.98 -0.67 -4.52
N PRO A 125 2.35 -1.58 -3.58
CA PRO A 125 1.41 -2.48 -2.90
C PRO A 125 0.19 -1.77 -2.33
N CYS A 126 0.35 -0.65 -1.64
CA CYS A 126 -0.76 0.10 -1.05
C CYS A 126 -1.78 0.55 -2.11
N GLU A 127 -1.31 1.24 -3.17
CA GLU A 127 -2.18 1.74 -4.25
C GLU A 127 -2.89 0.61 -5.00
N ARG A 128 -2.17 -0.49 -5.28
CA ARG A 128 -2.71 -1.59 -6.08
C ARG A 128 -3.62 -2.52 -5.29
N LEU A 129 -3.21 -2.89 -4.07
CA LEU A 129 -3.98 -3.81 -3.22
C LEU A 129 -5.30 -3.18 -2.80
N ARG A 130 -5.31 -1.93 -2.33
CA ARG A 130 -6.55 -1.28 -1.88
C ARG A 130 -7.54 -1.11 -3.01
N MET A 131 -7.07 -0.74 -4.21
CA MET A 131 -7.92 -0.70 -5.41
C MET A 131 -8.48 -2.08 -5.74
N TRP A 132 -7.67 -3.13 -5.69
CA TRP A 132 -8.12 -4.48 -5.96
C TRP A 132 -9.18 -4.94 -4.93
N LEU A 133 -8.92 -4.73 -3.64
CA LEU A 133 -9.85 -5.06 -2.54
C LEU A 133 -11.18 -4.34 -2.71
N ALA A 134 -11.18 -3.03 -2.97
CA ALA A 134 -12.41 -2.25 -3.20
C ALA A 134 -13.25 -2.79 -4.36
N LYS A 135 -12.61 -3.39 -5.38
CA LYS A 135 -13.29 -4.05 -6.50
C LYS A 135 -13.80 -5.46 -6.15
N GLN A 136 -13.16 -6.15 -5.21
CA GLN A 136 -13.55 -7.50 -4.78
C GLN A 136 -14.67 -7.52 -3.74
N LEU A 137 -14.71 -6.54 -2.84
CA LEU A 137 -15.76 -6.45 -1.83
C LEU A 137 -17.13 -6.33 -2.51
N LYS A 138 -18.15 -6.97 -1.94
CA LYS A 138 -19.49 -7.13 -2.54
C LYS A 138 -20.61 -6.40 -1.76
N GLU A 139 -20.23 -5.41 -0.98
CA GLU A 139 -21.16 -4.58 -0.23
C GLU A 139 -22.08 -3.74 -1.14
N SER A 140 -23.30 -3.46 -0.66
CA SER A 140 -24.26 -2.61 -1.35
C SER A 140 -24.01 -1.12 -1.05
N LYS A 141 -24.64 -0.24 -1.84
CA LYS A 141 -24.58 1.22 -1.63
C LYS A 141 -25.13 1.70 -0.28
N SER A 142 -25.94 0.88 0.39
CA SER A 142 -26.50 1.18 1.70
C SER A 142 -25.61 0.74 2.87
N ASN A 143 -24.48 0.07 2.59
CA ASN A 143 -23.51 -0.31 3.61
C ASN A 143 -22.86 0.96 4.20
N ALA A 144 -22.74 1.01 5.54
CA ALA A 144 -22.15 2.14 6.26
C ALA A 144 -20.72 2.48 5.84
N TYR A 145 -19.99 1.51 5.30
CA TYR A 145 -18.59 1.61 4.87
C TYR A 145 -18.42 1.72 3.35
N TYR A 146 -19.51 1.88 2.60
CA TYR A 146 -19.47 1.96 1.13
C TYR A 146 -18.58 3.10 0.59
N THR A 147 -18.38 4.16 1.37
CA THR A 147 -17.49 5.27 1.02
C THR A 147 -16.03 4.82 0.89
N TRP A 148 -15.54 3.94 1.77
CA TRP A 148 -14.18 3.39 1.68
C TRP A 148 -13.94 2.74 0.32
N LYS A 149 -14.92 1.99 -0.19
CA LYS A 149 -14.84 1.35 -1.50
C LYS A 149 -14.82 2.37 -2.64
N LEU A 150 -15.66 3.41 -2.60
CA LEU A 150 -15.65 4.47 -3.61
C LEU A 150 -14.30 5.19 -3.67
N ASP A 151 -13.73 5.49 -2.52
CA ASP A 151 -12.46 6.23 -2.42
C ASP A 151 -11.26 5.45 -2.97
N ASN A 152 -11.36 4.11 -3.02
CA ASN A 152 -10.25 3.24 -3.44
C ASN A 152 -10.40 2.62 -4.83
N MET A 153 -11.61 2.51 -5.41
CA MET A 153 -11.82 1.67 -6.61
C MET A 153 -11.36 2.28 -7.95
N TYR A 154 -11.11 3.59 -8.04
CA TYR A 154 -10.90 4.31 -9.31
C TYR A 154 -9.43 4.68 -9.60
N GLY A 155 -8.47 4.09 -8.89
CA GLY A 155 -7.04 4.33 -9.11
C GLY A 155 -6.51 3.85 -10.47
N HIS A 156 -5.39 4.44 -10.90
CA HIS A 156 -4.65 4.06 -12.11
C HIS A 156 -3.13 3.95 -11.86
N PRO A 157 -2.69 3.11 -10.89
CA PRO A 157 -1.27 2.98 -10.56
C PRO A 157 -0.41 2.57 -11.78
N GLU A 158 -0.97 1.83 -12.73
CA GLU A 158 -0.25 1.45 -13.96
C GLU A 158 0.28 2.65 -14.76
N LYS A 159 -0.40 3.81 -14.71
CA LYS A 159 0.02 5.02 -15.43
C LYS A 159 1.26 5.67 -14.85
N HIS A 160 1.55 5.42 -13.57
CA HIS A 160 2.65 6.06 -12.85
C HIS A 160 3.82 5.12 -12.63
N PHE A 161 3.54 3.83 -12.40
CA PHE A 161 4.57 2.87 -12.01
C PHE A 161 5.08 2.04 -13.18
N ARG A 162 4.24 1.66 -14.15
CA ARG A 162 4.59 0.64 -15.14
C ARG A 162 5.88 0.95 -15.89
N LYS A 163 5.91 2.11 -16.56
CA LYS A 163 7.09 2.54 -17.33
C LYS A 163 8.31 2.74 -16.42
N LEU A 164 8.12 3.39 -15.27
CA LEU A 164 9.20 3.62 -14.31
C LEU A 164 9.85 2.31 -13.85
N LEU A 165 9.05 1.30 -13.50
CA LEU A 165 9.57 0.01 -13.08
C LEU A 165 10.23 -0.76 -14.22
N ASP A 166 9.63 -0.75 -15.42
CA ASP A 166 10.19 -1.45 -16.58
C ASP A 166 11.52 -0.85 -17.06
N ASP A 167 11.69 0.47 -16.95
CA ASP A 167 12.93 1.16 -17.34
C ASP A 167 14.09 0.91 -16.34
N HIS A 168 13.78 0.86 -15.04
CA HIS A 168 14.79 0.84 -13.97
C HIS A 168 15.07 -0.55 -13.38
N LEU A 169 14.12 -1.48 -13.46
CA LEU A 169 14.29 -2.87 -12.97
C LEU A 169 14.66 -3.80 -14.13
N ASN A 170 15.86 -3.60 -14.67
CA ASN A 170 16.30 -4.22 -15.93
C ASN A 170 17.18 -5.47 -15.77
N THR A 171 17.48 -5.88 -14.53
CA THR A 171 18.22 -7.12 -14.23
C THR A 171 17.35 -8.09 -13.43
N THR A 172 17.62 -9.39 -13.57
CA THR A 172 16.94 -10.43 -12.79
C THR A 172 17.13 -10.23 -11.29
N GLU A 173 18.32 -9.81 -10.86
CA GLU A 173 18.62 -9.55 -9.44
C GLU A 173 17.80 -8.38 -8.90
N LEU A 174 17.71 -7.27 -9.63
CA LEU A 174 16.90 -6.12 -9.23
C LEU A 174 15.40 -6.46 -9.20
N ILE A 175 14.92 -7.23 -10.18
CA ILE A 175 13.52 -7.71 -10.20
C ILE A 175 13.23 -8.61 -8.99
N GLN A 176 14.15 -9.52 -8.65
CA GLN A 176 14.01 -10.37 -7.47
C GLN A 176 13.98 -9.54 -6.17
N LYS A 177 14.87 -8.56 -6.05
CA LYS A 177 14.90 -7.65 -4.89
C LYS A 177 13.63 -6.80 -4.80
N ALA A 178 13.17 -6.26 -5.91
CA ALA A 178 11.89 -5.56 -5.99
C ALA A 178 10.72 -6.46 -5.57
N ASN A 179 10.72 -7.74 -5.98
CA ASN A 179 9.68 -8.69 -5.58
C ASN A 179 9.67 -8.95 -4.07
N VAL A 180 10.85 -9.06 -3.43
CA VAL A 180 10.96 -9.18 -1.97
C VAL A 180 10.38 -7.96 -1.28
N ILE A 181 10.72 -6.75 -1.73
CA ILE A 181 10.21 -5.49 -1.16
C ILE A 181 8.71 -5.35 -1.37
N PHE A 182 8.23 -5.64 -2.59
CA PHE A 182 6.81 -5.61 -2.92
C PHE A 182 6.02 -6.56 -2.02
N ARG A 183 6.49 -7.80 -1.89
CA ARG A 183 5.88 -8.80 -1.01
C ARG A 183 5.88 -8.36 0.45
N GLN A 184 6.97 -7.78 0.93
CA GLN A 184 7.07 -7.29 2.30
C GLN A 184 5.99 -6.23 2.58
N GLN A 185 5.76 -5.28 1.66
CA GLN A 185 4.73 -4.26 1.86
C GLN A 185 3.31 -4.79 1.65
N MET A 186 3.08 -5.75 0.75
CA MET A 186 1.81 -6.49 0.69
C MET A 186 1.49 -7.17 2.03
N GLN A 187 2.49 -7.80 2.66
CA GLN A 187 2.32 -8.46 3.95
C GLN A 187 2.08 -7.44 5.07
N ASN A 188 2.68 -6.26 5.00
CA ASN A 188 2.42 -5.19 5.96
C ASN A 188 0.98 -4.67 5.88
N GLU A 189 0.40 -4.53 4.68
CA GLU A 189 -1.03 -4.23 4.51
C GLU A 189 -1.91 -5.36 5.10
N GLU A 190 -1.62 -6.63 4.79
CA GLU A 190 -2.35 -7.77 5.35
C GLU A 190 -2.30 -7.77 6.89
N ASN A 191 -1.09 -7.58 7.45
CA ASN A 191 -0.88 -7.52 8.89
C ASN A 191 -1.65 -6.34 9.52
N PHE A 192 -1.74 -5.21 8.82
CA PHE A 192 -2.50 -4.05 9.29
C PHE A 192 -4.01 -4.35 9.33
N PHE A 193 -4.57 -4.93 8.27
CA PHE A 193 -5.98 -5.37 8.28
C PHE A 193 -6.24 -6.40 9.38
N ARG A 194 -5.34 -7.37 9.55
CA ARG A 194 -5.44 -8.39 10.61
C ARG A 194 -5.42 -7.77 12.01
N ALA A 195 -4.55 -6.80 12.25
CA ALA A 195 -4.42 -6.12 13.54
C ALA A 195 -5.55 -5.12 13.82
N SER A 196 -6.31 -4.74 12.80
CA SER A 196 -7.42 -3.78 12.92
C SER A 196 -8.70 -4.40 13.48
N LEU A 197 -8.78 -5.73 13.51
CA LEU A 197 -9.79 -6.46 14.26
C LEU A 197 -9.14 -7.70 14.92
N PRO A 198 -8.39 -7.52 16.02
CA PRO A 198 -7.70 -8.62 16.67
C PRO A 198 -8.72 -9.62 17.24
N PRO A 199 -8.37 -10.92 17.35
CA PRO A 199 -9.25 -11.88 17.98
C PRO A 199 -9.55 -11.45 19.42
N PRO A 200 -10.76 -11.75 19.93
CA PRO A 200 -11.11 -11.43 21.31
C PRO A 200 -10.08 -12.04 22.27
N PRO A 201 -9.75 -11.36 23.37
CA PRO A 201 -8.80 -11.88 24.34
C PRO A 201 -9.27 -13.26 24.80
N ILE A 202 -8.35 -14.23 24.79
CA ILE A 202 -8.60 -15.55 25.37
C ILE A 202 -8.92 -15.30 26.85
N LYS A 203 -10.16 -15.58 27.26
CA LYS A 203 -10.52 -15.56 28.68
C LYS A 203 -9.65 -16.60 29.38
N LYS A 204 -8.73 -16.14 30.23
CA LYS A 204 -7.99 -16.99 31.16
C LYS A 204 -8.91 -17.44 32.28
#